data_AF-A0A0C2Y0B0-F1
#
_entry.id   AF-A0A0C2Y0B0-F1
#
_cell.length_a   1.000
_cell.length_b   1.000
_cell.length_c   1.000
_cell.angle_alpha   90.00
_cell.angle_beta   90.00
_cell.angle_gamma   90.00
#
_symmetry.space_group_name_H-M   'P 1'
#
loop_
_entity.id
_entity.type
_entity.pdbx_description
1 polymer ?
#
loop_
_entity_poly.entity_id
_entity_poly.type
_entity_poly.pdbx_seq_one_letter_code
_entity_poly.pdbx_strand_id
1 'polypeptide(L)'
;MSSPKNNQDFPSSTDLDPVLAGLNASIERAMVSLYSIEVATINANGENPPHQVKRFTEIRHALKEQWEAILGLVRKCHSFGADVGLLRTAVANESKEDIREFLKEMVSKCDQCITEAKALEQGHSGVLSAYKTHRNEFKGQLDHPKVVIDVVSLRNAYTDTEPHRGGSSNWHGGEHELVADSFKSLYPDGKQAINDFETSTHGIYQQLQTLRRFLEAQSHICSQCLAELDKPKPSLNFHNLASQWAVYQTIIMESITSIAKVCDAILVQAVAPPPPKRVQALEYNQRGEGQTSNLNGDSHEGVEAKDSWNCLPHILSFFGYRKP
;
A
#
# COMPACT_ATOMS: atom_id res chain seq x y z
N MET A 1 50.60 22.60 -13.85
CA MET A 1 49.46 22.75 -14.78
C MET A 1 48.30 21.99 -14.17
N SER A 2 47.41 22.70 -13.47
CA SER A 2 46.25 22.11 -12.78
C SER A 2 45.05 22.21 -13.70
N SER A 3 44.49 21.07 -14.10
CA SER A 3 43.24 21.02 -14.87
C SER A 3 42.08 21.50 -13.99
N PRO A 4 41.20 22.40 -14.49
CA PRO A 4 40.03 22.81 -13.75
C PRO A 4 39.00 21.67 -13.78
N LYS A 5 38.70 21.09 -12.62
CA LYS A 5 37.53 20.23 -12.40
C LYS A 5 36.28 21.11 -12.43
N ASN A 6 35.75 21.39 -13.62
CA ASN A 6 34.38 21.88 -13.77
C ASN A 6 33.44 20.66 -13.68
N ASN A 7 33.29 20.11 -12.47
CA ASN A 7 32.13 19.29 -12.16
C ASN A 7 30.98 20.26 -11.91
N GLN A 8 30.26 20.64 -12.96
CA GLN A 8 28.88 21.09 -12.78
C GLN A 8 28.10 19.86 -12.34
N ASP A 9 28.10 19.61 -11.03
CA ASP A 9 27.13 18.72 -10.41
C ASP A 9 25.76 19.33 -10.71
N PHE A 10 24.92 18.60 -11.44
CA PHE A 10 23.54 18.99 -11.64
C PHE A 10 22.93 19.30 -10.26
N PRO A 11 22.24 20.43 -10.07
CA PRO A 11 21.67 20.78 -8.77
C PRO A 11 20.84 19.59 -8.29
N SER A 12 20.96 19.24 -7.00
CA SER A 12 20.35 18.06 -6.39
C SER A 12 18.83 18.07 -6.58
N SER A 13 18.41 17.63 -7.75
CA SER A 13 17.03 17.41 -8.11
C SER A 13 16.53 16.30 -7.22
N THR A 14 15.31 16.45 -6.71
CA THR A 14 14.50 15.40 -6.10
C THR A 14 14.93 14.00 -6.57
N ASP A 15 15.39 13.16 -5.64
CA ASP A 15 15.78 11.79 -5.95
C ASP A 15 14.53 10.97 -6.26
N LEU A 16 14.58 10.10 -7.28
CA LEU A 16 13.43 9.28 -7.67
C LEU A 16 13.17 8.15 -6.67
N ASP A 17 14.20 7.66 -5.99
CA ASP A 17 14.10 6.56 -5.02
C ASP A 17 13.08 6.82 -3.90
N PRO A 18 13.25 7.88 -3.07
CA PRO A 18 12.30 8.16 -1.98
C PRO A 18 10.89 8.46 -2.49
N VAL A 19 10.74 8.93 -3.73
CA VAL A 19 9.44 9.21 -4.35
C VAL A 19 8.69 7.92 -4.65
N LEU A 20 9.36 6.97 -5.31
CA LEU A 20 8.74 5.70 -5.65
C LEU A 20 8.53 4.82 -4.41
N ALA A 21 9.49 4.80 -3.47
CA ALA A 21 9.33 4.12 -2.19
C ALA A 21 8.12 4.65 -1.41
N GLY A 22 7.99 5.99 -1.31
CA GLY A 22 6.86 6.63 -0.66
C GLY A 22 5.52 6.36 -1.37
N LEU A 23 5.53 6.31 -2.70
CA LEU A 23 4.35 6.02 -3.52
C LEU A 23 3.88 4.58 -3.30
N ASN A 24 4.80 3.60 -3.37
CA ASN A 24 4.51 2.19 -3.15
C ASN A 24 3.92 1.97 -1.76
N ALA A 25 4.56 2.51 -0.72
CA ALA A 25 4.11 2.39 0.67
C ALA A 25 2.73 3.02 0.88
N SER A 26 2.45 4.15 0.22
CA SER A 26 1.15 4.82 0.32
C SER A 26 0.03 4.05 -0.40
N ILE A 27 0.31 3.46 -1.57
CA ILE A 27 -0.65 2.61 -2.31
C ILE A 27 -0.97 1.35 -1.50
N GLU A 28 0.06 0.66 -1.00
CA GLU A 28 -0.10 -0.55 -0.20
C GLU A 28 -0.90 -0.26 1.09
N ARG A 29 -0.52 0.80 1.82
CA ARG A 29 -1.22 1.17 3.06
C ARG A 29 -2.66 1.58 2.79
N ALA A 30 -2.95 2.26 1.67
CA ALA A 30 -4.33 2.57 1.29
C ALA A 30 -5.16 1.30 1.03
N MET A 31 -4.62 0.31 0.31
CA MET A 31 -5.29 -0.98 0.10
C MET A 31 -5.56 -1.70 1.42
N VAL A 32 -4.53 -1.87 2.27
CA VAL A 32 -4.65 -2.56 3.56
C VAL A 32 -5.65 -1.86 4.48
N SER A 33 -5.62 -0.52 4.51
CA SER A 33 -6.53 0.27 5.33
C SER A 33 -7.97 0.13 4.83
N LEU A 34 -8.21 0.15 3.51
CA LEU A 34 -9.56 -0.07 2.96
C LEU A 34 -10.10 -1.46 3.31
N TYR A 35 -9.26 -2.50 3.20
CA TYR A 35 -9.62 -3.85 3.61
C TYR A 35 -9.97 -3.88 5.10
N SER A 36 -9.16 -3.22 5.94
CA SER A 36 -9.39 -3.15 7.39
C SER A 36 -10.68 -2.40 7.75
N ILE A 37 -11.03 -1.34 7.01
CA ILE A 37 -12.32 -0.65 7.15
C ILE A 37 -13.47 -1.62 6.86
N GLU A 38 -13.38 -2.42 5.79
CA GLU A 38 -14.42 -3.39 5.44
C GLU A 38 -14.54 -4.52 6.48
N VAL A 39 -13.42 -5.08 6.98
CA VAL A 39 -13.46 -6.06 8.07
C VAL A 39 -14.11 -5.46 9.31
N ALA A 40 -13.74 -4.23 9.69
CA ALA A 40 -14.29 -3.56 10.85
C ALA A 40 -15.80 -3.28 10.70
N THR A 41 -16.28 -2.89 9.52
CA THR A 41 -17.71 -2.67 9.28
C THR A 41 -18.49 -3.98 9.23
N ILE A 42 -17.92 -5.07 8.71
CA ILE A 42 -18.54 -6.40 8.82
C ILE A 42 -18.69 -6.78 10.29
N ASN A 43 -17.60 -6.72 11.05
CA ASN A 43 -17.57 -7.07 12.48
C ASN A 43 -18.57 -6.23 13.28
N ALA A 44 -18.69 -4.95 12.94
CA ALA A 44 -19.62 -4.02 13.57
C ALA A 44 -21.10 -4.42 13.40
N ASN A 45 -21.45 -4.91 12.21
CA ASN A 45 -22.83 -5.25 11.86
C ASN A 45 -23.14 -6.73 12.17
N GLY A 46 -22.13 -7.58 12.31
CA GLY A 46 -22.30 -9.03 12.45
C GLY A 46 -22.79 -9.71 11.18
N GLU A 47 -22.50 -9.13 10.01
CA GLU A 47 -23.07 -9.53 8.72
C GLU A 47 -22.01 -10.05 7.75
N ASN A 48 -22.12 -11.32 7.33
CA ASN A 48 -21.26 -11.87 6.29
C ASN A 48 -22.12 -12.48 5.16
N PRO A 49 -22.16 -11.89 3.95
CA PRO A 49 -21.37 -10.75 3.46
C PRO A 49 -21.86 -9.38 3.97
N PRO A 50 -21.02 -8.33 3.92
CA PRO A 50 -21.44 -7.00 4.37
C PRO A 50 -22.57 -6.43 3.50
N HIS A 51 -23.58 -5.78 4.09
CA HIS A 51 -24.60 -5.04 3.31
C HIS A 51 -24.00 -3.95 2.39
N GLN A 52 -22.75 -3.57 2.62
CA GLN A 52 -22.05 -2.50 1.91
C GLN A 52 -21.13 -2.97 0.78
N VAL A 53 -21.18 -4.25 0.36
CA VAL A 53 -20.34 -4.81 -0.72
C VAL A 53 -20.28 -3.88 -1.94
N LYS A 54 -21.43 -3.35 -2.37
CA LYS A 54 -21.51 -2.48 -3.54
C LYS A 54 -20.67 -1.20 -3.38
N ARG A 55 -20.67 -0.59 -2.19
CA ARG A 55 -19.93 0.65 -1.90
C ARG A 55 -18.43 0.43 -1.91
N PHE A 56 -17.97 -0.65 -1.25
CA PHE A 56 -16.55 -1.00 -1.29
C PHE A 56 -16.11 -1.39 -2.69
N THR A 57 -16.96 -2.06 -3.46
CA THR A 57 -16.69 -2.39 -4.88
C THR A 57 -16.50 -1.12 -5.71
N GLU A 58 -17.37 -0.12 -5.56
CA GLU A 58 -17.24 1.18 -6.23
C GLU A 58 -15.91 1.89 -5.87
N ILE A 59 -15.55 1.93 -4.58
CA ILE A 59 -14.28 2.52 -4.12
C ILE A 59 -13.07 1.77 -4.70
N ARG A 60 -13.08 0.44 -4.65
CA ARG A 60 -12.00 -0.41 -5.17
C ARG A 60 -11.78 -0.22 -6.66
N HIS A 61 -12.85 -0.16 -7.45
CA HIS A 61 -12.73 0.07 -8.90
C HIS A 61 -12.08 1.42 -9.21
N ALA A 62 -12.50 2.49 -8.53
CA ALA A 62 -11.92 3.81 -8.73
C ALA A 62 -10.43 3.84 -8.34
N LEU A 63 -10.06 3.21 -7.22
CA LEU A 63 -8.66 3.10 -6.80
C LEU A 63 -7.83 2.26 -7.79
N LYS A 64 -8.36 1.11 -8.23
CA LYS A 64 -7.69 0.24 -9.20
C LYS A 64 -7.39 0.97 -10.50
N GLU A 65 -8.38 1.67 -11.06
CA GLU A 65 -8.20 2.45 -12.28
C GLU A 65 -7.08 3.49 -12.12
N GLN A 66 -7.08 4.21 -11.00
CA GLN A 66 -6.01 5.17 -10.72
C GLN A 66 -4.64 4.50 -10.60
N TRP A 67 -4.54 3.39 -9.85
CA TRP A 67 -3.26 2.71 -9.62
C TRP A 67 -2.73 2.03 -10.88
N GLU A 68 -3.59 1.54 -11.77
CA GLU A 68 -3.20 1.05 -13.10
C GLU A 68 -2.66 2.18 -13.98
N ALA A 69 -3.24 3.38 -13.90
CA ALA A 69 -2.72 4.55 -14.60
C ALA A 69 -1.38 5.03 -14.03
N ILE A 70 -1.20 4.98 -12.70
CA ILE A 70 0.11 5.20 -12.04
C ILE A 70 1.14 4.18 -12.53
N LEU A 71 0.78 2.90 -12.55
CA LEU A 71 1.63 1.82 -13.07
C LEU A 71 2.03 2.06 -14.53
N GLY A 72 1.10 2.57 -15.35
CA GLY A 72 1.36 3.00 -16.73
C GLY A 72 2.43 4.11 -16.80
N LEU A 73 2.32 5.14 -15.96
CA LEU A 73 3.31 6.22 -15.88
C LEU A 73 4.69 5.70 -15.44
N VAL A 74 4.75 4.84 -14.42
CA VAL A 74 6.00 4.26 -13.93
C VAL A 74 6.68 3.39 -15.01
N ARG A 75 5.91 2.64 -15.81
CA ARG A 75 6.43 1.92 -16.99
C ARG A 75 7.00 2.86 -18.06
N LYS A 76 6.40 4.03 -18.26
CA LYS A 76 6.95 5.05 -19.17
C LYS A 76 8.25 5.65 -18.64
N CYS A 77 8.37 5.85 -17.32
CA CYS A 77 9.62 6.23 -16.68
C CYS A 77 10.71 5.17 -16.91
N HIS A 78 10.37 3.88 -16.84
CA HIS A 78 11.28 2.79 -17.19
C HIS A 78 11.76 2.92 -18.65
N SER A 79 10.83 3.07 -19.59
CA SER A 79 11.15 3.26 -21.01
C SER A 79 12.06 4.47 -21.25
N PHE A 80 11.80 5.59 -20.58
CA PHE A 80 12.65 6.78 -20.68
C PHE A 80 14.08 6.50 -20.19
N GLY A 81 14.25 5.79 -19.08
CA GLY A 81 15.58 5.43 -18.60
C GLY A 81 16.35 4.49 -19.54
N ALA A 82 15.65 3.63 -20.29
CA ALA A 82 16.26 2.86 -21.37
C ALA A 82 16.77 3.78 -22.50
N ASP A 83 15.99 4.80 -22.88
CA ASP A 83 16.41 5.80 -23.87
C ASP A 83 17.65 6.59 -23.39
N VAL A 84 17.75 6.92 -22.10
CA VAL A 84 18.95 7.54 -21.52
C VAL A 84 20.17 6.62 -21.65
N GLY A 85 19.99 5.30 -21.49
CA GLY A 85 21.04 4.31 -21.73
C GLY A 85 21.50 4.27 -23.19
N LEU A 86 20.57 4.35 -24.13
CA LEU A 86 20.86 4.44 -25.57
C LEU A 86 21.57 5.73 -25.93
N LEU A 87 21.18 6.87 -25.35
CA LEU A 87 21.80 8.18 -25.55
C LEU A 87 23.31 8.13 -25.28
N ARG A 88 23.72 7.45 -24.20
CA ARG A 88 25.14 7.27 -23.86
C ARG A 88 25.92 6.61 -25.00
N THR A 89 25.33 5.62 -25.66
CA THR A 89 25.95 4.89 -26.77
C THR A 89 25.90 5.72 -28.06
N ALA A 90 24.80 6.40 -28.32
CA ALA A 90 24.61 7.24 -29.49
C ALA A 90 25.64 8.39 -29.54
N VAL A 91 25.92 9.03 -28.40
CA VAL A 91 26.89 10.13 -28.33
C VAL A 91 28.30 9.75 -28.78
N ALA A 92 28.67 8.47 -28.68
CA ALA A 92 29.99 7.99 -29.11
C ALA A 92 30.05 7.59 -30.59
N ASN A 93 28.91 7.25 -31.21
CA ASN A 93 28.88 6.53 -32.48
C ASN A 93 28.05 7.20 -33.58
N GLU A 94 27.10 8.07 -33.21
CA GLU A 94 26.13 8.66 -34.13
C GLU A 94 26.48 10.10 -34.49
N SER A 95 25.85 10.61 -35.56
CA SER A 95 26.04 11.99 -35.96
C SER A 95 25.40 12.97 -34.97
N LYS A 96 25.85 14.22 -34.98
CA LYS A 96 25.28 15.28 -34.14
C LYS A 96 23.79 15.50 -34.44
N GLU A 97 23.40 15.39 -35.70
CA GLU A 97 22.03 15.49 -36.17
C GLU A 97 21.15 14.37 -35.61
N ASP A 98 21.63 13.13 -35.61
CA ASP A 98 20.92 11.98 -35.06
C ASP A 98 20.74 12.11 -33.54
N ILE A 99 21.80 12.52 -32.81
CA ILE A 99 21.71 12.78 -31.36
C ILE A 99 20.70 13.90 -31.06
N ARG A 100 20.65 14.94 -31.91
CA ARG A 100 19.68 16.04 -31.76
C ARG A 100 18.25 15.54 -31.96
N GLU A 101 17.98 14.71 -32.96
CA GLU A 101 16.66 14.11 -33.18
C GLU A 101 16.26 13.22 -31.99
N PHE A 102 17.18 12.37 -31.53
CA PHE A 102 16.96 11.49 -30.39
C PHE A 102 16.63 12.26 -29.10
N LEU A 103 17.37 13.33 -28.80
CA LEU A 103 17.05 14.18 -27.64
C LEU A 103 15.69 14.89 -27.76
N LYS A 104 15.27 15.30 -28.96
CA LYS A 104 13.92 15.86 -29.17
C LYS A 104 12.83 14.84 -28.87
N GLU A 105 13.03 13.58 -29.29
CA GLU A 105 12.12 12.48 -28.95
C GLU A 105 12.06 12.25 -27.43
N MET A 106 13.21 12.23 -26.76
CA MET A 106 13.28 12.07 -25.30
C MET A 106 12.57 13.22 -24.56
N VAL A 107 12.77 14.47 -24.99
CA VAL A 107 12.04 15.63 -24.42
C VAL A 107 10.54 15.44 -24.60
N SER A 108 10.08 15.07 -25.81
CA SER A 108 8.67 14.84 -26.09
C SER A 108 8.07 13.72 -25.22
N LYS A 109 8.79 12.60 -25.04
CA LYS A 109 8.38 11.50 -24.14
C LYS A 109 8.30 11.98 -22.68
N CYS A 110 9.25 12.78 -22.23
CA CYS A 110 9.24 13.33 -20.87
C CYS A 110 8.04 14.27 -20.67
N ASP A 111 7.73 15.13 -21.64
CA ASP A 111 6.58 16.04 -21.58
C ASP A 111 5.23 15.30 -21.56
N GLN A 112 5.13 14.16 -22.27
CA GLN A 112 3.97 13.26 -22.16
C GLN A 112 3.85 12.68 -20.73
N CYS A 113 4.95 12.21 -20.14
CA CYS A 113 4.97 11.72 -18.77
C CYS A 113 4.57 12.81 -17.75
N ILE A 114 5.03 14.04 -17.94
CA ILE A 114 4.65 15.21 -17.11
C ILE A 114 3.14 15.46 -17.22
N THR A 115 2.60 15.44 -18.44
CA THR A 115 1.17 15.64 -18.69
C THR A 115 0.33 14.57 -18.00
N GLU A 116 0.74 13.31 -18.06
CA GLU A 116 0.08 12.19 -17.38
C GLU A 116 0.18 12.29 -15.86
N ALA A 117 1.36 12.61 -15.32
CA ALA A 117 1.54 12.83 -13.88
C ALA A 117 0.62 13.95 -13.37
N LYS A 118 0.49 15.04 -14.14
CA LYS A 118 -0.42 16.15 -13.82
C LYS A 118 -1.88 15.74 -13.89
N ALA A 119 -2.27 14.95 -14.89
CA ALA A 119 -3.63 14.43 -15.01
C ALA A 119 -3.98 13.51 -13.82
N LEU A 120 -3.05 12.63 -13.42
CA LEU A 120 -3.20 11.77 -12.23
C LEU A 120 -3.33 12.58 -10.94
N GLU A 121 -2.50 13.62 -10.77
CA GLU A 121 -2.55 14.55 -9.63
C GLU A 121 -3.93 15.23 -9.54
N GLN A 122 -4.42 15.78 -10.65
CA GLN A 122 -5.70 16.50 -10.71
C GLN A 122 -6.90 15.55 -10.52
N GLY A 123 -6.85 14.37 -11.15
CA GLY A 123 -7.90 13.36 -11.08
C GLY A 123 -8.02 12.66 -9.73
N HIS A 124 -6.98 12.67 -8.90
CA HIS A 124 -6.95 11.97 -7.62
C HIS A 124 -8.10 12.37 -6.68
N SER A 125 -8.46 13.66 -6.66
CA SER A 125 -9.59 14.14 -5.86
C SER A 125 -10.93 13.53 -6.27
N GLY A 126 -11.11 13.27 -7.57
CA GLY A 126 -12.28 12.60 -8.15
C GLY A 126 -12.34 11.13 -7.76
N VAL A 127 -11.21 10.43 -7.78
CA VAL A 127 -11.11 9.03 -7.31
C VAL A 127 -11.55 8.91 -5.84
N LEU A 128 -11.13 9.86 -4.99
CA LEU A 128 -11.51 9.87 -3.57
C LEU A 128 -12.97 10.29 -3.32
N SER A 129 -13.68 10.81 -4.31
CA SER A 129 -15.08 11.22 -4.15
C SER A 129 -15.99 10.03 -3.81
N ALA A 130 -15.73 8.85 -4.41
CA ALA A 130 -16.45 7.61 -4.11
C ALA A 130 -16.35 7.25 -2.62
N TYR A 131 -15.14 7.31 -2.06
CA TYR A 131 -14.92 7.09 -0.63
C TYR A 131 -15.60 8.17 0.23
N LYS A 132 -15.43 9.45 -0.12
CA LYS A 132 -15.97 10.58 0.65
C LYS A 132 -17.49 10.54 0.77
N THR A 133 -18.19 10.06 -0.25
CA THR A 133 -19.65 9.87 -0.24
C THR A 133 -20.10 8.93 0.89
N HIS A 134 -19.32 7.90 1.21
CA HIS A 134 -19.68 6.87 2.20
C HIS A 134 -18.98 7.02 3.55
N ARG A 135 -17.95 7.88 3.63
CA ARG A 135 -17.11 8.07 4.82
C ARG A 135 -17.90 8.23 6.12
N ASN A 136 -18.88 9.13 6.14
CA ASN A 136 -19.63 9.43 7.36
C ASN A 136 -20.50 8.26 7.82
N GLU A 137 -20.99 7.46 6.87
CA GLU A 137 -21.75 6.25 7.17
C GLU A 137 -20.84 5.17 7.78
N PHE A 138 -19.65 4.96 7.22
CA PHE A 138 -18.65 4.07 7.81
C PHE A 138 -18.30 4.49 9.25
N LYS A 139 -18.05 5.78 9.47
CA LYS A 139 -17.80 6.32 10.82
C LYS A 139 -18.97 6.06 11.76
N GLY A 140 -20.19 6.36 11.35
CA GLY A 140 -21.38 6.15 12.17
C GLY A 140 -21.59 4.68 12.57
N GLN A 141 -21.26 3.74 11.68
CA GLN A 141 -21.29 2.31 12.01
C GLN A 141 -20.20 1.93 13.01
N LEU A 142 -18.97 2.41 12.81
CA LEU A 142 -17.83 2.10 13.67
C LEU A 142 -17.92 2.80 15.04
N ASP A 143 -18.70 3.87 15.16
CA ASP A 143 -19.02 4.54 16.43
C ASP A 143 -20.12 3.82 17.23
N HIS A 144 -20.78 2.81 16.66
CA HIS A 144 -21.91 2.17 17.31
C HIS A 144 -21.45 1.40 18.57
N PRO A 145 -22.10 1.56 19.75
CA PRO A 145 -21.62 0.98 21.01
C PRO A 145 -21.50 -0.55 21.03
N LYS A 146 -22.23 -1.25 20.15
CA LYS A 146 -22.14 -2.71 20.01
C LYS A 146 -20.86 -3.19 19.31
N VAL A 147 -20.10 -2.28 18.70
CA VAL A 147 -18.87 -2.54 17.92
C VAL A 147 -17.63 -2.55 18.80
N VAL A 148 -17.75 -2.24 20.09
CA VAL A 148 -16.66 -2.38 21.05
C VAL A 148 -16.41 -3.87 21.28
N ILE A 149 -15.69 -4.48 20.34
CA ILE A 149 -15.02 -5.76 20.56
C ILE A 149 -13.89 -5.43 21.52
N ASP A 150 -14.05 -5.82 22.77
CA ASP A 150 -12.99 -5.68 23.76
C ASP A 150 -11.90 -6.72 23.42
N VAL A 151 -11.00 -6.32 22.53
CA VAL A 151 -9.84 -7.11 22.11
C VAL A 151 -8.95 -7.44 23.31
N VAL A 152 -8.95 -6.61 24.35
CA VAL A 152 -8.22 -6.88 25.61
C VAL A 152 -8.91 -8.02 26.36
N SER A 153 -10.23 -8.02 26.46
CA SER A 153 -10.99 -9.15 27.01
C SER A 153 -10.80 -10.45 26.20
N LEU A 154 -10.74 -10.38 24.87
CA LEU A 154 -10.47 -11.56 24.03
C LEU A 154 -9.06 -12.09 24.22
N ARG A 155 -8.07 -11.19 24.27
CA ARG A 155 -6.67 -11.54 24.53
C ARG A 155 -6.52 -12.20 25.90
N ASN A 156 -7.10 -11.60 26.93
CA ASN A 156 -7.02 -12.11 28.30
C ASN A 156 -7.74 -13.46 28.45
N ALA A 157 -8.90 -13.64 27.79
CA ALA A 157 -9.61 -14.92 27.79
C ALA A 157 -8.78 -16.06 27.16
N TYR A 158 -7.91 -15.75 26.20
CA TYR A 158 -7.04 -16.74 25.55
C TYR A 158 -5.77 -17.03 26.37
N THR A 159 -5.21 -16.04 27.07
CA THR A 159 -4.05 -16.25 27.94
C THR A 159 -4.41 -16.97 29.25
N ASP A 160 -5.63 -16.78 29.76
CA ASP A 160 -6.10 -17.40 31.01
C ASP A 160 -6.53 -18.87 30.85
N THR A 161 -6.62 -19.37 29.62
CA THR A 161 -6.99 -20.77 29.34
C THR A 161 -5.80 -21.71 29.17
N GLU A 162 -4.55 -21.22 29.28
CA GLU A 162 -3.40 -22.13 29.34
C GLU A 162 -3.33 -22.82 30.71
N PRO A 163 -3.54 -24.16 30.78
CA PRO A 163 -3.44 -24.87 32.03
C PRO A 163 -1.99 -24.76 32.53
N HIS A 164 -1.83 -24.40 33.81
CA HIS A 164 -0.58 -24.41 34.55
C HIS A 164 0.15 -25.77 34.46
N ARG A 165 0.82 -26.04 33.34
CA ARG A 165 1.84 -27.07 33.26
C ARG A 165 3.13 -26.43 33.73
N GLY A 166 3.44 -26.67 35.00
CA GLY A 166 4.72 -26.33 35.62
C GLY A 166 5.86 -26.93 34.79
N GLY A 167 6.43 -26.11 33.93
CA GLY A 167 7.53 -26.46 33.04
C GLY A 167 8.08 -25.16 32.50
N SER A 168 9.26 -24.79 32.98
CA SER A 168 10.02 -23.63 32.54
C SER A 168 10.37 -23.76 31.06
N SER A 169 9.45 -23.37 30.17
CA SER A 169 9.76 -23.10 28.78
C SER A 169 9.91 -21.61 28.61
N ASN A 170 11.12 -21.21 28.23
CA ASN A 170 11.42 -19.95 27.57
C ASN A 170 10.53 -19.84 26.32
N TRP A 171 9.27 -19.43 26.47
CA TRP A 171 8.45 -19.04 25.35
C TRP A 171 9.05 -17.75 24.80
N HIS A 172 9.80 -17.90 23.70
CA HIS A 172 10.42 -16.82 22.98
C HIS A 172 9.34 -15.80 22.57
N GLY A 173 9.58 -14.50 22.82
CA GLY A 173 8.61 -13.43 22.64
C GLY A 173 8.00 -13.25 21.23
N GLY A 174 8.38 -14.08 20.24
CA GLY A 174 7.82 -14.04 18.88
C GLY A 174 6.43 -14.65 18.74
N GLU A 175 6.05 -15.64 19.56
CA GLU A 175 4.73 -16.29 19.41
C GLU A 175 3.59 -15.41 19.92
N HIS A 176 3.82 -14.65 21.00
CA HIS A 176 2.86 -13.66 21.48
C HIS A 176 2.65 -12.50 20.49
N GLU A 177 3.69 -12.10 19.75
CA GLU A 177 3.60 -11.07 18.71
C GLU A 177 2.71 -11.57 17.55
N LEU A 178 2.94 -12.80 17.08
CA LEU A 178 2.16 -13.41 16.00
C LEU A 178 0.67 -13.58 16.33
N VAL A 179 0.35 -14.01 17.56
CA VAL A 179 -1.03 -14.13 18.01
C VAL A 179 -1.70 -12.75 18.10
N ALA A 180 -0.99 -11.75 18.65
CA ALA A 180 -1.52 -10.39 18.74
C ALA A 180 -1.77 -9.77 17.35
N ASP A 181 -0.85 -9.98 16.40
CA ASP A 181 -1.01 -9.52 15.02
C ASP A 181 -2.19 -10.21 14.33
N SER A 182 -2.35 -11.52 14.55
CA SER A 182 -3.50 -12.27 14.04
C SER A 182 -4.82 -11.70 14.56
N PHE A 183 -4.92 -11.43 15.87
CA PHE A 183 -6.12 -10.80 16.45
C PHE A 183 -6.38 -9.40 15.87
N LYS A 184 -5.32 -8.60 15.69
CA LYS A 184 -5.43 -7.25 15.12
C LYS A 184 -5.91 -7.28 13.66
N SER A 185 -5.51 -8.27 12.88
CA SER A 185 -5.99 -8.47 11.51
C SER A 185 -7.45 -8.94 11.45
N LEU A 186 -7.88 -9.75 12.42
CA LEU A 186 -9.24 -10.29 12.52
C LEU A 186 -10.25 -9.25 13.02
N TYR A 187 -9.81 -8.37 13.92
CA TYR A 187 -10.63 -7.33 14.54
C TYR A 187 -9.91 -5.97 14.50
N PRO A 188 -9.72 -5.39 13.31
CA PRO A 188 -9.00 -4.13 13.17
C PRO A 188 -9.77 -2.97 13.80
N ASP A 189 -9.03 -1.98 14.30
CA ASP A 189 -9.59 -0.70 14.71
C ASP A 189 -10.03 0.08 13.46
N GLY A 190 -11.34 0.09 13.20
CA GLY A 190 -11.90 0.77 12.04
C GLY A 190 -11.66 2.29 12.04
N LYS A 191 -11.55 2.95 13.20
CA LYS A 191 -11.28 4.39 13.27
C LYS A 191 -9.85 4.69 12.85
N GLN A 192 -8.91 3.89 13.36
CA GLN A 192 -7.52 3.97 12.94
C GLN A 192 -7.39 3.65 11.44
N ALA A 193 -8.08 2.62 10.94
CA ALA A 193 -8.06 2.25 9.52
C ALA A 193 -8.59 3.38 8.62
N ILE A 194 -9.65 4.09 9.01
CA ILE A 194 -10.12 5.30 8.30
C ILE A 194 -9.05 6.38 8.23
N ASN A 195 -8.37 6.66 9.36
CA ASN A 195 -7.33 7.66 9.41
C ASN A 195 -6.10 7.26 8.56
N ASP A 196 -5.71 6.00 8.64
CA ASP A 196 -4.60 5.44 7.85
C ASP A 196 -4.92 5.49 6.35
N PHE A 197 -6.16 5.19 5.95
CA PHE A 197 -6.60 5.33 4.56
C PHE A 197 -6.53 6.78 4.07
N GLU A 198 -7.03 7.75 4.85
CA GLU A 198 -6.99 9.17 4.53
C GLU A 198 -5.55 9.71 4.44
N THR A 199 -4.69 9.31 5.38
CA THR A 199 -3.28 9.67 5.38
C THR A 199 -2.55 9.08 4.18
N SER A 200 -2.82 7.81 3.85
CA SER A 200 -2.18 7.11 2.74
C SER A 200 -2.59 7.69 1.39
N THR A 201 -3.88 7.97 1.21
CA THR A 201 -4.37 8.62 -0.03
C THR A 201 -3.78 10.03 -0.20
N HIS A 202 -3.67 10.81 0.89
CA HIS A 202 -2.92 12.07 0.85
C HIS A 202 -1.44 11.86 0.50
N GLY A 203 -0.81 10.80 1.02
CA GLY A 203 0.55 10.38 0.65
C GLY A 203 0.68 10.12 -0.86
N ILE A 204 -0.24 9.37 -1.47
CA ILE A 204 -0.26 9.12 -2.92
C ILE A 204 -0.27 10.45 -3.68
N TYR A 205 -1.14 11.39 -3.30
CA TYR A 205 -1.19 12.72 -3.92
C TYR A 205 0.16 13.46 -3.83
N GLN A 206 0.77 13.52 -2.64
CA GLN A 206 2.05 14.19 -2.44
C GLN A 206 3.18 13.55 -3.28
N GLN A 207 3.18 12.22 -3.40
CA GLN A 207 4.19 11.53 -4.20
C GLN A 207 3.98 11.73 -5.69
N LEU A 208 2.74 11.83 -6.18
CA LEU A 208 2.46 12.21 -7.57
C LEU A 208 2.95 13.63 -7.89
N GLN A 209 2.79 14.59 -6.95
CA GLN A 209 3.35 15.93 -7.12
C GLN A 209 4.87 15.92 -7.21
N THR A 210 5.50 15.13 -6.34
CA THR A 210 6.96 15.02 -6.29
C THR A 210 7.51 14.32 -7.53
N LEU A 211 6.83 13.27 -8.02
CA LEU A 211 7.14 12.59 -9.28
C LEU A 211 7.00 13.53 -10.48
N ARG A 212 5.93 14.33 -10.55
CA ARG A 212 5.78 15.36 -11.60
C ARG A 212 6.96 16.32 -11.62
N ARG A 213 7.36 16.86 -10.46
CA ARG A 213 8.51 17.78 -10.36
C ARG A 213 9.82 17.12 -10.75
N PHE A 214 10.00 15.84 -10.40
CA PHE A 214 11.14 15.06 -10.87
C PHE A 214 11.17 14.99 -12.41
N LEU A 215 10.05 14.62 -13.03
CA LEU A 215 9.94 14.55 -14.50
C LEU A 215 10.17 15.91 -15.16
N GLU A 216 9.66 17.00 -14.58
CA GLU A 216 9.94 18.37 -15.04
C GLU A 216 11.45 18.70 -15.02
N ALA A 217 12.16 18.27 -13.96
CA ALA A 217 13.61 18.42 -13.89
C ALA A 217 14.32 17.60 -14.97
N GLN A 218 13.86 16.38 -15.26
CA GLN A 218 14.43 15.53 -16.31
C GLN A 218 14.19 16.09 -17.72
N SER A 219 13.00 16.62 -18.00
CA SER A 219 12.70 17.32 -19.26
C SER A 219 13.61 18.55 -19.43
N HIS A 220 13.82 19.30 -18.34
CA HIS A 220 14.74 20.44 -18.34
C HIS A 220 16.18 20.02 -18.65
N ILE A 221 16.69 18.94 -18.02
CA ILE A 221 18.02 18.40 -18.30
C ILE A 221 18.16 18.00 -19.77
N CYS A 222 17.15 17.31 -20.35
CA CYS A 222 17.18 16.93 -21.76
C CYS A 222 17.17 18.14 -22.69
N SER A 223 16.36 19.15 -22.37
CA SER A 223 16.29 20.41 -23.11
C SER A 223 17.61 21.19 -23.04
N GLN A 224 18.27 21.21 -21.87
CA GLN A 224 19.60 21.77 -21.72
C GLN A 224 20.61 21.01 -22.57
N CYS A 225 20.58 19.67 -22.58
CA CYS A 225 21.46 18.87 -23.42
C CYS A 225 21.29 19.22 -24.91
N LEU A 226 20.05 19.40 -25.35
CA LEU A 226 19.75 19.81 -26.72
C LEU A 226 20.38 21.18 -27.06
N ALA A 227 20.27 22.16 -26.16
CA ALA A 227 20.86 23.48 -26.35
C ALA A 227 22.40 23.47 -26.30
N GLU A 228 23.00 22.64 -25.46
CA GLU A 228 24.46 22.48 -25.36
C GLU A 228 25.07 21.84 -26.61
N LEU A 229 24.35 20.94 -27.29
CA LEU A 229 24.84 20.34 -28.54
C LEU A 229 25.19 21.38 -29.60
N ASP A 230 24.51 22.52 -29.62
CA ASP A 230 24.74 23.58 -30.59
C ASP A 230 25.99 24.43 -30.28
N LYS A 231 26.59 24.27 -29.10
CA LYS A 231 27.79 25.02 -28.71
C LYS A 231 29.06 24.46 -29.35
N PRO A 232 30.08 25.30 -29.60
CA PRO A 232 31.37 24.85 -30.15
C PRO A 232 32.14 23.87 -29.25
N LYS A 233 31.89 23.92 -27.94
CA LYS A 233 32.51 23.05 -26.93
C LYS A 233 31.45 22.61 -25.93
N PRO A 234 30.66 21.57 -26.25
CA PRO A 234 29.60 21.09 -25.37
C PRO A 234 30.21 20.53 -24.06
N SER A 235 29.65 20.92 -22.92
CA SER A 235 29.99 20.36 -21.61
C SER A 235 28.96 19.31 -21.17
N LEU A 236 28.63 18.41 -22.08
CA LEU A 236 27.60 17.40 -21.87
C LEU A 236 28.15 16.24 -21.03
N ASN A 237 27.47 15.93 -19.92
CA ASN A 237 27.83 14.79 -19.06
C ASN A 237 26.77 13.68 -19.12
N PHE A 238 26.62 13.10 -20.32
CA PHE A 238 25.70 11.97 -20.55
C PHE A 238 26.07 10.72 -19.75
N HIS A 239 27.34 10.55 -19.40
CA HIS A 239 27.80 9.40 -18.62
C HIS A 239 27.20 9.41 -17.21
N ASN A 240 27.22 10.55 -16.53
CA ASN A 240 26.63 10.67 -15.19
C ASN A 240 25.11 10.48 -15.23
N LEU A 241 24.44 11.10 -16.21
CA LEU A 241 22.99 10.94 -16.39
C LEU A 241 22.60 9.47 -16.62
N ALA A 242 23.30 8.77 -17.51
CA ALA A 242 23.06 7.34 -17.77
C ALA A 242 23.39 6.45 -16.56
N SER A 243 24.43 6.78 -15.81
CA SER A 243 24.78 6.03 -14.59
C SER A 243 23.70 6.18 -13.51
N GLN A 244 23.16 7.40 -13.34
CA GLN A 244 22.07 7.66 -12.40
C GLN A 244 20.78 6.94 -12.82
N TRP A 245 20.42 7.01 -14.11
CA TRP A 245 19.24 6.32 -14.63
C TRP A 245 19.36 4.79 -14.54
N ALA A 246 20.55 4.22 -14.68
CA ALA A 246 20.77 2.80 -14.47
C ALA A 246 20.41 2.34 -13.04
N VAL A 247 20.69 3.17 -12.02
CA VAL A 247 20.23 2.91 -10.64
C VAL A 247 18.71 2.98 -10.57
N TYR A 248 18.12 4.03 -11.14
CA TYR A 248 16.67 4.21 -11.16
C TYR A 248 15.91 3.09 -11.87
N GLN A 249 16.46 2.47 -12.91
CA GLN A 249 15.82 1.34 -13.60
C GLN A 249 15.47 0.19 -12.65
N THR A 250 16.36 -0.11 -11.71
CA THR A 250 16.15 -1.18 -10.72
C THR A 250 14.98 -0.83 -9.79
N ILE A 251 15.00 0.38 -9.24
CA ILE A 251 13.95 0.89 -8.33
C ILE A 251 12.59 0.99 -9.03
N ILE A 252 12.59 1.43 -10.29
CA ILE A 252 11.38 1.51 -11.12
C ILE A 252 10.79 0.11 -11.33
N MET A 253 11.61 -0.90 -11.63
CA MET A 253 11.13 -2.27 -11.83
C MET A 253 10.57 -2.90 -10.56
N GLU A 254 11.19 -2.64 -9.40
CA GLU A 254 10.66 -3.04 -8.10
C GLU A 254 9.30 -2.39 -7.84
N SER A 255 9.18 -1.10 -8.16
CA SER A 255 7.94 -0.34 -8.00
C SER A 255 6.83 -0.82 -8.94
N ILE A 256 7.15 -1.12 -10.20
CA ILE A 256 6.21 -1.73 -11.16
C ILE A 256 5.65 -3.04 -10.59
N THR A 257 6.53 -3.89 -10.07
CA THR A 257 6.15 -5.17 -9.49
C THR A 257 5.28 -5.00 -8.25
N SER A 258 5.65 -4.06 -7.36
CA SER A 258 4.91 -3.76 -6.14
C SER A 258 3.51 -3.24 -6.43
N ILE A 259 3.38 -2.23 -7.29
CA ILE A 259 2.09 -1.62 -7.63
C ILE A 259 1.19 -2.62 -8.36
N ALA A 260 1.75 -3.42 -9.29
CA ALA A 260 0.98 -4.44 -10.00
C ALA A 260 0.33 -5.45 -9.04
N LYS A 261 1.07 -5.94 -8.04
CA LYS A 261 0.53 -6.85 -7.02
C LYS A 261 -0.65 -6.22 -6.25
N VAL A 262 -0.53 -4.95 -5.90
CA VAL A 262 -1.61 -4.23 -5.20
C VAL A 262 -2.82 -4.03 -6.11
N CYS A 263 -2.63 -3.73 -7.40
CA CYS A 263 -3.72 -3.64 -8.39
C CYS A 263 -4.47 -4.96 -8.57
N ASP A 264 -3.78 -6.10 -8.46
CA ASP A 264 -4.42 -7.42 -8.53
C ASP A 264 -5.19 -7.72 -7.23
N ALA A 265 -4.62 -7.35 -6.08
CA ALA A 265 -5.19 -7.64 -4.77
C ALA A 265 -6.37 -6.74 -4.36
N ILE A 266 -6.45 -5.51 -4.86
CA ILE A 266 -7.45 -4.51 -4.40
C ILE A 266 -8.90 -4.97 -4.60
N LEU A 267 -9.18 -5.83 -5.59
CA LEU A 267 -10.53 -6.34 -5.86
C LEU A 267 -10.96 -7.45 -4.91
N VAL A 268 -10.06 -7.98 -4.07
CA VAL A 268 -10.38 -9.01 -3.08
C VAL A 268 -11.26 -8.39 -1.99
N GLN A 269 -12.46 -8.95 -1.83
CA GLN A 269 -13.40 -8.57 -0.78
C GLN A 269 -12.93 -9.09 0.58
N ALA A 270 -13.18 -8.31 1.63
CA ALA A 270 -12.93 -8.76 2.98
C ALA A 270 -13.95 -9.81 3.41
N VAL A 271 -13.46 -10.75 4.21
CA VAL A 271 -14.28 -11.74 4.90
C VAL A 271 -13.90 -11.64 6.37
N ALA A 272 -14.88 -11.36 7.22
CA ALA A 272 -14.62 -11.28 8.65
C ALA A 272 -14.69 -12.66 9.31
N PRO A 273 -13.94 -12.86 10.40
CA PRO A 273 -14.13 -14.03 11.25
C PRO A 273 -15.54 -14.03 11.86
N PRO A 274 -16.02 -15.21 12.29
CA PRO A 274 -17.23 -15.27 13.10
C PRO A 274 -17.10 -14.36 14.34
N PRO A 275 -18.19 -13.70 14.77
CA PRO A 275 -18.16 -12.87 15.96
C PRO A 275 -17.69 -13.73 17.15
N PRO A 276 -16.82 -13.19 18.02
CA PRO A 276 -16.38 -13.94 19.18
C PRO A 276 -17.62 -14.34 19.99
N LYS A 277 -17.76 -15.63 20.31
CA LYS A 277 -18.81 -16.06 21.23
C LYS A 277 -18.58 -15.30 22.53
N ARG A 278 -19.48 -14.39 22.89
CA ARG A 278 -19.47 -13.79 24.22
C ARG A 278 -19.46 -14.94 25.20
N VAL A 279 -18.35 -15.15 25.89
CA VAL A 279 -18.31 -16.10 26.99
C VAL A 279 -19.28 -15.52 28.02
N GLN A 280 -20.47 -16.08 28.13
CA GLN A 280 -21.50 -15.73 29.13
C GLN A 280 -21.04 -16.10 30.56
N ALA A 281 -19.75 -15.97 30.87
CA ALA A 281 -19.15 -16.37 32.14
C ALA A 281 -19.57 -15.48 33.33
N LEU A 282 -20.23 -14.34 33.09
CA LEU A 282 -20.59 -13.40 34.15
C LEU A 282 -22.07 -13.41 34.57
N GLU A 283 -22.98 -14.07 33.82
CA GLU A 283 -24.39 -14.19 34.26
C GLU A 283 -24.67 -15.42 35.12
N TYR A 284 -23.75 -16.41 35.16
CA TYR A 284 -23.94 -17.60 35.99
C TYR A 284 -23.59 -17.39 37.48
N ASN A 285 -22.79 -16.36 37.82
CA ASN A 285 -22.40 -16.09 39.22
C ASN A 285 -23.35 -15.15 39.97
N GLN A 286 -24.45 -14.69 39.37
CA GLN A 286 -25.50 -13.94 40.09
C GLN A 286 -26.82 -14.70 40.22
N ARG A 287 -26.88 -15.96 39.75
CA ARG A 287 -28.08 -16.81 39.84
C ARG A 287 -27.86 -18.08 40.66
N GLY A 288 -26.90 -18.03 41.58
CA GLY A 288 -26.43 -19.16 42.37
C GLY A 288 -26.59 -18.98 43.89
N GLU A 289 -27.68 -18.39 44.36
CA GLU A 289 -28.18 -18.67 45.71
C GLU A 289 -29.63 -19.14 45.63
N GLY A 290 -29.80 -20.47 45.73
CA GLY A 290 -31.07 -21.10 46.05
C GLY A 290 -31.84 -21.70 44.88
N GLN A 291 -31.50 -22.91 44.47
CA GLN A 291 -32.45 -24.04 44.42
C GLN A 291 -31.78 -25.34 43.97
N THR A 292 -31.65 -26.26 44.92
CA THR A 292 -31.36 -27.67 44.66
C THR A 292 -32.61 -28.36 44.10
N SER A 293 -32.54 -28.92 42.89
CA SER A 293 -33.37 -30.10 42.55
C SER A 293 -32.82 -30.88 41.35
N ASN A 294 -32.45 -32.12 41.69
CA ASN A 294 -32.34 -33.37 40.93
C ASN A 294 -32.68 -33.44 39.42
N LEU A 295 -31.66 -33.94 38.70
CA LEU A 295 -31.62 -35.15 37.86
C LEU A 295 -32.24 -35.21 36.44
N ASN A 296 -31.37 -35.75 35.57
CA ASN A 296 -31.56 -36.64 34.41
C ASN A 296 -31.78 -36.05 33.01
N GLY A 297 -30.85 -36.42 32.12
CA GLY A 297 -31.23 -36.93 30.80
C GLY A 297 -30.57 -36.28 29.60
N ASP A 298 -29.73 -37.08 28.96
CA ASP A 298 -29.41 -37.12 27.52
C ASP A 298 -28.45 -36.10 26.88
N SER A 299 -27.32 -36.70 26.50
CA SER A 299 -26.21 -36.27 25.65
C SER A 299 -26.51 -36.48 24.17
N HIS A 300 -26.27 -35.45 23.34
CA HIS A 300 -25.91 -35.44 21.90
C HIS A 300 -25.97 -33.95 21.49
N GLU A 301 -25.08 -33.30 20.75
CA GLU A 301 -24.14 -33.62 19.68
C GLU A 301 -23.03 -32.54 19.70
N GLY A 302 -21.77 -32.97 19.55
CA GLY A 302 -20.64 -32.06 19.35
C GLY A 302 -20.50 -31.71 17.87
N VAL A 303 -20.63 -30.42 17.54
CA VAL A 303 -20.26 -29.90 16.22
C VAL A 303 -18.83 -29.38 16.30
N GLU A 304 -17.91 -30.13 15.68
CA GLU A 304 -16.51 -29.75 15.48
C GLU A 304 -16.40 -28.49 14.61
N ALA A 305 -15.88 -27.41 15.20
CA ALA A 305 -15.50 -26.17 14.51
C ALA A 305 -14.00 -26.17 14.18
N LYS A 306 -13.50 -27.20 13.50
CA LYS A 306 -12.06 -27.33 13.17
C LYS A 306 -11.66 -26.75 11.80
N ASP A 307 -12.61 -26.45 10.91
CA ASP A 307 -12.26 -26.20 9.50
C ASP A 307 -12.34 -24.72 9.03
N SER A 308 -12.71 -23.74 9.88
CA SER A 308 -12.94 -22.36 9.41
C SER A 308 -11.72 -21.42 9.46
N TRP A 309 -10.53 -21.88 9.87
CA TRP A 309 -9.37 -21.00 10.15
C TRP A 309 -8.29 -21.00 9.05
N ASN A 310 -8.42 -21.81 8.00
CA ASN A 310 -7.36 -21.99 7.00
C ASN A 310 -7.30 -20.93 5.88
N CYS A 311 -8.21 -19.95 5.81
CA CYS A 311 -8.28 -19.02 4.68
C CYS A 311 -7.62 -17.65 4.92
N LEU A 312 -7.32 -17.28 6.16
CA LEU A 312 -6.82 -15.94 6.52
C LEU A 312 -5.29 -15.74 6.52
N PRO A 313 -4.43 -16.75 6.76
CA PRO A 313 -2.97 -16.55 6.69
C PRO A 313 -2.47 -16.22 5.28
N HIS A 314 -3.23 -16.56 4.23
CA HIS A 314 -2.73 -16.50 2.85
C HIS A 314 -2.57 -15.08 2.32
N ILE A 315 -3.43 -14.12 2.69
CA ILE A 315 -3.28 -12.73 2.22
C ILE A 315 -2.08 -12.05 2.88
N LEU A 316 -1.88 -12.24 4.20
CA LEU A 316 -0.73 -11.67 4.91
C LEU A 316 0.59 -12.37 4.57
N SER A 317 0.56 -13.68 4.26
CA SER A 317 1.75 -14.39 3.75
C SER A 317 2.13 -13.97 2.32
N PHE A 318 1.16 -13.50 1.51
CA PHE A 318 1.40 -13.01 0.15
C PHE A 318 2.18 -11.69 0.13
N PHE A 319 2.02 -10.86 1.17
CA PHE A 319 2.69 -9.56 1.27
C PHE A 319 4.06 -9.61 1.94
N GLY A 320 4.53 -10.79 2.36
CA GLY A 320 5.91 -11.00 2.79
C GLY A 320 6.44 -9.84 3.63
N TYR A 321 5.84 -9.60 4.80
CA TYR A 321 6.32 -8.64 5.80
C TYR A 321 7.78 -9.00 6.17
N ARG A 322 8.74 -8.51 5.38
CA ARG A 322 10.12 -8.35 5.83
C ARG A 322 10.09 -7.14 6.74
N LYS A 323 10.33 -7.36 8.03
CA LYS A 323 10.68 -6.27 8.96
C LYS A 323 11.83 -5.44 8.31
N PRO A 324 11.78 -4.10 8.40
CA PRO A 324 12.86 -3.24 7.91
C PRO A 324 14.20 -3.55 8.55
#